data_AF-A0AAD9IQ51-F1
#
_entry.id   AF-A0AAD9IQ51-F1
#
_cell.length_a   1.000
_cell.length_b   1.000
_cell.length_c   1.000
_cell.angle_alpha   90.00
_cell.angle_beta   90.00
_cell.angle_gamma   90.00
#
_symmetry.space_group_name_H-M   'P 1'
#
loop_
_entity.id
_entity.type
_entity.pdbx_description
1 polymer ?
#
loop_
_entity_poly.entity_id
_entity_poly.type
_entity_poly.pdbx_seq_one_letter_code
_entity_poly.pdbx_strand_id
1 'polypeptide(L)'
;MSPLQLEKLIMILHDRLNGISLDECVMRNKGLDTVDPEEDLNKLDDVTLKRKKEIMDATFEKNRKKREDPDFKYDVEVDFEQGAIESCEWDSDKESDEEF
;
A
#
# COMPACT_ATOMS: atom_id res chain seq x y z
N MET A 1 3.75 14.74 -15.87
CA MET A 1 3.81 13.27 -15.74
C MET A 1 4.49 12.94 -14.43
N SER A 2 3.99 11.97 -13.66
CA SER A 2 4.68 11.51 -12.45
C SER A 2 5.93 10.69 -12.82
N PRO A 3 6.96 10.64 -11.96
CA PRO A 3 8.19 9.86 -12.20
C PRO A 3 7.89 8.38 -12.49
N LEU A 4 6.96 7.79 -11.73
CA LEU A 4 6.47 6.42 -11.92
C LEU A 4 5.86 6.19 -13.32
N GLN A 5 5.11 7.17 -13.86
CA GLN A 5 4.56 7.04 -15.21
C GLN A 5 5.65 7.00 -16.27
N LEU A 6 6.73 7.77 -16.08
CA LEU A 6 7.88 7.79 -16.98
C LEU A 6 8.68 6.48 -16.90
N GLU A 7 8.96 5.98 -15.69
CA GLU A 7 9.63 4.68 -15.50
C GLU A 7 8.84 3.54 -16.12
N LYS A 8 7.52 3.51 -15.91
CA LYS A 8 6.62 2.53 -16.54
C LYS A 8 6.70 2.59 -18.06
N LEU A 9 6.70 3.79 -18.63
CA LEU A 9 6.82 3.97 -20.08
C LEU A 9 8.16 3.46 -20.59
N ILE A 10 9.26 3.79 -19.91
CA ILE A 10 10.62 3.32 -20.25
C ILE A 10 10.69 1.80 -20.20
N MET A 11 10.11 1.18 -19.17
CA MET A 11 10.11 -0.28 -19.03
C MET A 11 9.31 -0.96 -20.15
N ILE A 12 8.12 -0.43 -20.50
CA ILE A 12 7.31 -0.92 -21.62
C ILE A 12 8.06 -0.79 -22.95
N LEU A 13 8.74 0.35 -23.18
CA LEU A 13 9.53 0.57 -24.39
C LEU A 13 10.71 -0.41 -24.48
N HIS A 14 11.43 -0.61 -23.38
CA HIS A 14 12.52 -1.58 -23.30
C HIS A 14 12.03 -3.00 -23.60
N ASP A 15 10.92 -3.43 -22.98
CA ASP A 15 10.36 -4.77 -23.21
C ASP A 15 9.87 -4.96 -24.65
N ARG A 16 9.29 -3.91 -25.25
CA ARG A 16 8.87 -3.93 -26.66
C ARG A 16 10.06 -4.02 -27.62
N LEU A 17 11.19 -3.39 -27.30
CA LEU A 17 12.42 -3.54 -28.08
C LEU A 17 13.00 -4.96 -27.98
N ASN A 18 12.75 -5.66 -26.88
CA ASN A 18 13.15 -7.06 -26.67
C ASN A 18 12.14 -8.08 -27.22
N GLY A 19 11.10 -7.64 -27.94
CA GLY A 19 10.14 -8.52 -28.61
C GLY A 19 9.00 -9.05 -27.72
N ILE A 20 8.83 -8.51 -26.52
CA ILE A 20 7.71 -8.86 -25.62
C ILE A 20 6.44 -8.16 -26.10
N SER A 21 5.29 -8.84 -26.03
CA SER A 21 4.01 -8.27 -26.44
C SER A 21 3.55 -7.14 -25.52
N LEU A 22 2.71 -6.22 -26.01
CA LEU A 22 2.22 -5.11 -25.19
C LEU A 22 1.50 -5.60 -23.92
N ASP A 23 0.62 -6.58 -24.11
CA ASP A 23 -0.23 -7.09 -23.04
C ASP A 23 0.59 -7.72 -21.92
N GLU A 24 1.64 -8.46 -22.27
CA GLU A 24 2.59 -9.02 -21.29
C GLU A 24 3.37 -7.91 -20.55
N CYS A 25 3.83 -6.88 -21.26
CA CYS A 25 4.52 -5.74 -20.65
C CYS A 25 3.63 -4.99 -19.65
N VAL A 26 2.35 -4.83 -20.00
CA VAL A 26 1.35 -4.15 -19.17
C VAL A 26 0.98 -5.01 -17.97
N MET A 27 0.81 -6.33 -18.13
CA MET A 27 0.58 -7.25 -17.01
C MET A 27 1.74 -7.24 -16.02
N ARG A 28 2.99 -7.31 -16.51
CA ARG A 28 4.17 -7.31 -15.65
C ARG A 28 4.29 -6.00 -14.86
N ASN A 29 4.03 -4.86 -15.49
CA ASN A 29 3.96 -3.59 -14.78
C ASN A 29 2.83 -3.54 -13.75
N LYS A 30 1.65 -4.07 -14.07
CA LYS A 30 0.53 -4.10 -13.13
C LYS A 30 0.88 -4.85 -11.84
N GLY A 31 1.54 -6.01 -11.94
CA GLY A 31 1.99 -6.75 -10.75
C GLY A 31 3.02 -5.99 -9.91
N LEU A 32 3.90 -5.22 -10.55
CA LEU A 32 4.88 -4.37 -9.86
C LEU A 32 4.24 -3.12 -9.23
N ASP A 33 3.10 -2.68 -9.77
CA ASP A 33 2.36 -1.51 -9.29
C ASP A 33 1.29 -1.83 -8.25
N THR A 34 1.23 -3.08 -7.80
CA THR A 34 0.35 -3.56 -6.73
C THR A 34 1.16 -3.90 -5.48
N VAL A 35 0.66 -3.49 -4.32
CA VAL A 35 1.20 -3.91 -3.03
C VAL A 35 0.41 -5.13 -2.57
N ASP A 36 1.08 -6.27 -2.46
CA ASP A 36 0.50 -7.53 -1.97
C ASP A 36 0.56 -7.54 -0.43
N PRO A 37 -0.57 -7.69 0.28
CA PRO A 37 -0.58 -7.72 1.74
C PRO A 37 0.17 -8.91 2.35
N GLU A 38 0.33 -10.02 1.62
CA GLU A 38 0.97 -11.25 2.15
C GLU A 38 2.48 -11.32 1.86
N GLU A 39 3.04 -10.33 1.15
CA GLU A 39 4.44 -10.34 0.76
C GLU A 39 5.36 -9.82 1.89
N ASP A 40 6.43 -10.56 2.15
CA ASP A 40 7.45 -10.15 3.11
C ASP A 40 8.35 -9.04 2.55
N LEU A 41 7.95 -7.79 2.81
CA LEU A 41 8.67 -6.59 2.37
C LEU A 41 10.11 -6.51 2.89
N ASN A 42 10.47 -7.23 3.95
CA ASN A 42 11.83 -7.22 4.50
C ASN A 42 12.83 -8.02 3.64
N LYS A 43 12.34 -8.81 2.69
CA LYS A 43 13.17 -9.61 1.77
C LYS A 43 13.36 -8.98 0.40
N LEU A 44 12.74 -7.83 0.14
CA LEU A 44 12.84 -7.13 -1.13
C LEU A 44 14.13 -6.34 -1.25
N ASP A 45 14.54 -6.07 -2.48
CA ASP A 45 15.62 -5.13 -2.78
C ASP A 45 15.15 -3.66 -2.59
N ASP A 46 16.10 -2.77 -2.31
CA ASP A 46 15.83 -1.35 -2.04
C ASP A 46 15.08 -0.63 -3.18
N VAL A 47 15.32 -1.02 -4.43
CA VAL A 47 14.71 -0.37 -5.60
C VAL A 47 13.23 -0.74 -5.70
N THR A 48 12.94 -2.03 -5.57
CA THR A 48 11.57 -2.55 -5.54
C THR A 48 10.82 -2.03 -4.31
N LEU A 49 11.46 -2.00 -3.15
CA LEU A 49 10.87 -1.49 -1.91
C LEU A 49 10.51 0.00 -2.03
N LYS A 50 11.41 0.81 -2.59
CA LYS A 50 11.15 2.24 -2.84
C LYS A 50 9.96 2.43 -3.78
N ARG A 51 9.88 1.65 -4.86
CA ARG A 51 8.74 1.72 -5.79
C ARG A 51 7.42 1.38 -5.09
N LYS A 52 7.38 0.30 -4.29
CA LYS A 52 6.19 -0.07 -3.52
C LYS A 52 5.78 1.00 -2.51
N LYS A 53 6.76 1.64 -1.86
CA LYS A 53 6.51 2.79 -0.98
C LYS A 53 5.86 3.96 -1.73
N GLU A 54 6.38 4.33 -2.89
CA GLU A 54 5.80 5.43 -3.68
C GLU A 54 4.37 5.12 -4.16
N ILE A 55 4.08 3.85 -4.47
CA ILE A 55 2.72 3.39 -4.80
C ILE A 55 1.79 3.55 -3.59
N MET A 56 2.24 3.12 -2.40
CA MET A 56 1.49 3.23 -1.15
C MET A 56 1.20 4.69 -0.79
N ASP A 57 2.18 5.58 -0.91
CA ASP A 57 2.01 7.01 -0.68
C ASP A 57 0.97 7.60 -1.66
N ALA A 58 1.04 7.21 -2.94
CA ALA A 58 0.11 7.69 -3.95
C ALA A 58 -1.32 7.15 -3.76
N THR A 59 -1.51 5.92 -3.30
CA THR A 59 -2.84 5.38 -2.98
C THR A 59 -3.38 5.99 -1.70
N PHE A 60 -2.55 6.21 -0.69
CA PHE A 60 -2.94 6.91 0.53
C PHE A 60 -3.46 8.32 0.23
N GLU A 61 -2.69 9.15 -0.48
CA GLU A 61 -3.09 10.53 -0.77
C GLU A 61 -4.36 10.63 -1.61
N LYS A 62 -4.62 9.64 -2.48
CA LYS A 62 -5.89 9.57 -3.24
C LYS A 62 -7.10 9.24 -2.38
N ASN A 63 -6.92 8.39 -1.37
CA ASN A 63 -8.01 7.93 -0.49
C ASN A 63 -8.10 8.75 0.81
N ARG A 64 -7.16 9.67 1.05
CA ARG A 64 -7.12 10.49 2.25
C ARG A 64 -8.33 11.42 2.28
N LYS A 65 -9.25 11.14 3.20
CA LYS A 65 -10.36 12.04 3.55
C LYS A 65 -9.81 13.21 4.36
N LYS A 66 -10.02 14.43 3.87
CA LYS A 66 -9.68 15.68 4.56
C LYS A 66 -10.87 16.17 5.37
N ARG A 67 -10.63 17.02 6.36
CA ARG A 67 -11.69 17.54 7.24
C ARG A 67 -12.74 18.35 6.49
N GLU A 68 -12.35 18.91 5.35
CA GLU A 68 -13.21 19.69 4.47
C GLU A 68 -14.04 18.81 3.52
N ASP A 69 -13.77 17.51 3.45
CA ASP A 69 -14.55 16.60 2.61
C ASP A 69 -15.92 16.32 3.26
N PRO A 70 -17.02 16.34 2.48
CA PRO A 70 -18.38 16.12 3.01
C PRO A 70 -18.57 14.72 3.62
N ASP A 71 -17.74 13.75 3.22
CA ASP A 71 -17.75 12.37 3.71
C ASP A 71 -16.76 12.13 4.87
N PHE A 72 -16.15 13.19 5.39
CA PHE A 72 -15.27 13.11 6.56
C PHE A 72 -16.11 12.94 7.83
N LYS A 73 -15.83 11.89 8.57
CA LYS A 73 -16.47 11.58 9.84
C LYS A 73 -15.38 11.48 10.91
N TYR A 74 -15.59 12.16 12.04
CA TYR A 74 -14.78 11.95 13.23
C TYR A 74 -15.19 10.64 13.90
N ASP A 75 -14.21 9.97 14.53
CA ASP A 75 -14.43 8.75 15.31
C ASP A 75 -15.19 7.68 14.50
N VAL A 76 -14.63 7.35 13.32
CA VAL A 76 -15.14 6.25 12.49
C VAL A 76 -14.82 4.93 13.18
N GLU A 77 -15.77 4.47 13.98
CA GLU A 77 -15.79 3.12 14.50
C GLU A 77 -16.21 2.16 13.39
N VAL A 78 -15.39 1.15 13.15
CA VAL A 78 -15.65 0.08 12.19
C VAL A 78 -15.55 -1.23 12.95
N ASP A 79 -16.63 -2.00 12.94
CA ASP A 79 -16.59 -3.37 13.44
C ASP A 79 -15.86 -4.22 12.40
N PHE A 80 -14.63 -4.62 12.71
CA PHE A 80 -13.93 -5.62 11.91
C PHE A 80 -14.67 -6.96 12.09
N GLU A 81 -15.07 -7.59 10.98
CA GLU A 81 -15.72 -8.91 11.04
C GLU A 81 -14.82 -9.89 11.81
N GLN A 82 -15.44 -10.66 12.70
CA GLN A 82 -14.85 -11.47 13.77
C GLN A 82 -13.83 -12.52 13.27
N GLY A 83 -12.59 -12.09 13.04
CA GLY A 83 -11.41 -12.94 13.29
C GLY A 83 -11.16 -13.05 14.80
N ALA A 84 -10.48 -14.10 15.25
CA ALA A 84 -10.07 -14.20 16.65
C ALA A 84 -9.37 -12.89 17.03
N ILE A 85 -9.91 -12.17 18.03
CA ILE A 85 -9.22 -11.02 18.62
C ILE A 85 -7.96 -11.61 19.25
N GLU A 86 -6.84 -11.51 18.55
CA GLU A 86 -5.56 -11.96 19.05
C GLU A 86 -5.21 -11.02 20.21
N SER A 87 -5.33 -11.53 21.44
CA SER A 87 -4.84 -10.82 22.62
C SER A 87 -3.33 -10.66 22.47
N CYS A 88 -2.87 -9.45 22.22
CA CYS A 88 -1.45 -9.15 22.16
C CYS A 88 -0.92 -8.94 23.58
N GLU A 89 0.39 -9.12 23.80
CA GLU A 89 1.02 -8.86 25.11
C GLU A 89 0.79 -7.42 25.60
N TRP A 90 0.53 -6.49 24.68
CA TRP A 90 0.12 -5.10 24.95
C TRP A 90 -1.29 -4.95 25.54
N ASP A 91 -2.18 -5.93 25.35
CA ASP A 91 -3.53 -5.94 25.95
C ASP A 91 -3.53 -6.37 27.43
N SER A 92 -2.36 -6.79 27.94
CA SER A 92 -2.21 -7.30 29.32
C SER A 92 -1.98 -6.21 30.36
N ASP A 93 -1.73 -4.95 29.96
CA ASP A 93 -1.56 -3.82 30.89
C ASP A 93 -2.91 -3.24 31.35
N LYS A 94 -3.75 -4.10 31.94
CA LYS A 94 -4.90 -3.70 32.77
C LYS A 94 -4.55 -3.65 34.26
N GLU A 95 -3.33 -3.25 34.61
CA GLU A 95 -3.00 -2.86 35.98
C GLU A 95 -2.73 -1.35 36.06
N SER A 96 -3.58 -0.67 36.83
CA SER A 96 -3.38 0.66 37.44
C SER A 96 -3.58 1.89 36.54
N ASP A 97 -4.84 2.24 36.28
CA ASP A 97 -5.25 3.65 36.39
C ASP A 97 -5.96 3.79 37.76
N GLU A 98 -5.15 3.80 38.84
CA GLU A 98 -5.65 4.22 40.15
C GLU A 98 -5.96 5.73 40.08
N GLU A 99 -7.23 6.08 40.30
CA GLU A 99 -7.72 7.46 40.41
C GLU A 99 -6.82 8.32 41.31
N PHE A 100 -6.29 9.41 40.78
CA PHE A 100 -5.72 10.54 41.55
C PHE A 100 -6.71 11.70 41.64
#